data_AF-A0A2D2DP33-F1
#
_entry.id   AF-A0A2D2DP33-F1
#
_cell.length_a   1.000
_cell.length_b   1.000
_cell.length_c   1.000
_cell.angle_alpha   90.00
_cell.angle_beta   90.00
_cell.angle_gamma   90.00
#
_symmetry.space_group_name_H-M   'P 1'
#
loop_
_entity.id
_entity.type
_entity.pdbx_description
1 polymer ?
#
loop_
_entity_poly.entity_id
_entity_poly.type
_entity_poly.pdbx_seq_one_letter_code
_entity_poly.pdbx_strand_id
1 'polypeptide(L)'
;MSSARKERWARRGASATTGAVAAPAARFWARAGWLARTRPMASAETRRIDAPIKMEHRAMNGAGKQSAILAGDGCHVASHQYINYNFATFGAHAPLHDVHVFAHNHFYRSLPARRSTMFHLSAALVTTYGLLALAVCSVWFPPVTLRSKREVPPWLCLLTLACASGVATGLLSLPAIAALIVLGALAYGARRSESGPLHVLLMVAMGSMLLALSMHRFPGFVNPPLVSGLLISDAADPVTQRLNFDTAAAGLILFALFCVPARTRAQWRPVRRNYWIILGTPLIVLPVGVQVGYVDVDFKLFAYTPVFFAINLLFTCVAEEAFFRGFIQEQLTRAMSRWKAGPAIALCVAAVLFGLAHARGGPLLIGLATLAGLGYGYAYLRSKRIETAILTHLALNGIHFIAFTYPRLSPA
;
A
#
# COMPACT_ATOMS: atom_id res chain seq x y z
N MET A 1 48.63 6.52 -59.13
CA MET A 1 48.58 5.27 -58.33
C MET A 1 48.56 5.62 -56.86
N SER A 2 47.61 5.23 -56.03
CA SER A 2 46.18 5.01 -56.20
C SER A 2 45.59 5.22 -54.80
N SER A 3 44.39 5.77 -54.77
CA SER A 3 43.45 5.89 -53.65
C SER A 3 43.08 4.55 -52.97
N ALA A 4 43.87 3.48 -53.15
CA ALA A 4 43.51 2.12 -52.79
C ALA A 4 44.11 1.58 -51.48
N ARG A 5 44.83 2.41 -50.70
CA ARG A 5 45.50 1.96 -49.45
C ARG A 5 44.96 2.58 -48.16
N LYS A 6 44.14 3.63 -48.22
CA LYS A 6 43.37 4.14 -47.05
C LYS A 6 41.94 3.59 -46.95
N GLU A 7 41.38 3.00 -48.02
CA GLU A 7 40.10 2.28 -47.96
C GLU A 7 40.19 0.85 -47.40
N ARG A 8 41.41 0.33 -47.17
CA ARG A 8 41.61 -1.07 -46.73
C ARG A 8 41.44 -1.29 -45.22
N TRP A 9 41.30 -0.22 -44.43
CA TRP A 9 40.88 -0.30 -43.01
C TRP A 9 39.39 -0.05 -42.79
N ALA A 10 38.67 0.47 -43.79
CA ALA A 10 37.23 0.70 -43.73
C ALA A 10 36.38 -0.51 -44.19
N ARG A 11 37.01 -1.59 -44.70
CA ARG A 11 36.32 -2.80 -45.20
C ARG A 11 36.73 -4.11 -44.49
N ARG A 12 37.09 -4.05 -43.21
CA ARG A 12 37.33 -5.23 -42.35
C ARG A 12 36.54 -5.22 -41.02
N GLY A 13 35.47 -4.45 -40.93
CA GLY A 13 34.55 -4.43 -39.77
C GLY A 13 33.11 -4.87 -40.06
N ALA A 14 32.80 -5.24 -41.31
CA ALA A 14 31.44 -5.59 -41.74
C ALA A 14 31.38 -7.02 -42.26
N SER A 15 31.51 -8.00 -41.35
CA SER A 15 31.11 -9.40 -41.56
C SER A 15 31.33 -10.16 -40.24
N ALA A 16 30.34 -10.12 -39.36
CA ALA A 16 30.17 -11.10 -38.30
C ALA A 16 28.68 -11.11 -37.92
N THR A 17 27.91 -11.80 -38.75
CA THR A 17 26.61 -12.36 -38.39
C THR A 17 26.76 -13.21 -37.13
N THR A 18 26.33 -12.68 -35.99
CA THR A 18 25.98 -13.49 -34.83
C THR A 18 24.54 -13.14 -34.47
N GLY A 19 23.67 -14.14 -34.55
CA GLY A 19 22.26 -14.02 -34.26
C GLY A 19 22.04 -13.62 -32.81
N ALA A 20 21.68 -12.35 -32.61
CA ALA A 20 21.13 -11.90 -31.35
C ALA A 20 19.65 -12.32 -31.31
N VAL A 21 19.38 -13.46 -30.67
CA VAL A 21 18.04 -13.81 -30.20
C VAL A 21 17.62 -12.72 -29.21
N ALA A 22 16.86 -11.74 -29.68
CA ALA A 22 16.23 -10.76 -28.83
C ALA A 22 15.33 -11.47 -27.81
N ALA A 23 15.65 -11.31 -26.52
CA ALA A 23 14.94 -11.94 -25.42
C ALA A 23 13.42 -11.63 -25.50
N PRO A 24 12.53 -12.63 -25.32
CA PRO A 24 11.07 -12.47 -25.44
C PRO A 24 10.48 -11.33 -24.59
N ALA A 25 11.10 -11.04 -23.44
CA ALA A 25 10.65 -10.00 -22.52
C ALA A 25 10.61 -8.58 -23.13
N ALA A 26 11.50 -8.25 -24.08
CA ALA A 26 11.48 -6.93 -24.71
C ALA A 26 10.28 -6.75 -25.66
N ARG A 27 9.74 -7.84 -26.21
CA ARG A 27 8.60 -7.82 -27.14
C ARG A 27 7.25 -7.65 -26.43
N PHE A 28 7.13 -8.11 -25.18
CA PHE A 28 5.94 -7.87 -24.37
C PHE A 28 5.75 -6.38 -24.05
N TRP A 29 6.84 -5.70 -23.65
CA TRP A 29 6.79 -4.27 -23.32
C TRP A 29 6.73 -3.35 -24.55
N ALA A 30 7.31 -3.76 -25.68
CA ALA A 30 7.18 -3.02 -26.95
C ALA A 30 5.74 -3.08 -27.52
N ARG A 31 5.01 -4.19 -27.34
CA ARG A 31 3.58 -4.29 -27.68
C ARG A 31 2.66 -3.55 -26.70
N ALA A 32 3.17 -3.11 -25.55
CA ALA A 32 2.45 -2.35 -24.52
C ALA A 32 2.63 -0.82 -24.63
N GLY A 33 2.92 -0.29 -25.83
CA GLY A 33 2.82 1.15 -26.12
C GLY A 33 3.91 2.03 -25.49
N TRP A 34 5.08 1.49 -25.16
CA TRP A 34 6.19 2.27 -24.59
C TRP A 34 7.38 2.41 -25.54
N LEU A 35 7.29 3.42 -26.41
CA LEU A 35 8.42 4.14 -27.00
C LEU A 35 7.95 5.59 -27.17
N ALA A 36 8.28 6.43 -26.18
CA ALA A 36 8.05 7.87 -26.27
C ALA A 36 8.83 8.42 -27.48
N ARG A 37 8.13 8.73 -28.56
CA ARG A 37 8.66 9.57 -29.63
C ARG A 37 8.55 11.02 -29.18
N THR A 38 9.62 11.57 -28.64
CA THR A 38 9.79 13.02 -28.59
C THR A 38 10.06 13.51 -30.00
N ARG A 39 9.03 14.05 -30.68
CA ARG A 39 9.25 14.95 -31.83
C ARG A 39 9.39 16.37 -31.29
N PRO A 40 10.44 17.13 -31.66
CA PRO A 40 10.48 18.55 -31.38
C PRO A 40 9.55 19.26 -32.36
N MET A 41 8.63 20.09 -31.87
CA MET A 41 7.92 21.06 -32.71
C MET A 41 8.43 22.46 -32.43
N ALA A 42 8.74 23.11 -33.55
CA ALA A 42 9.24 24.46 -33.69
C ALA A 42 8.20 25.53 -33.32
N SER A 43 8.73 26.73 -33.12
CA SER A 43 8.11 28.04 -32.87
C SER A 43 6.88 28.40 -33.70
N ALA A 44 5.87 28.98 -33.05
CA ALA A 44 4.99 30.08 -33.50
C ALA A 44 3.85 30.20 -32.47
N GLU A 45 3.24 31.33 -32.13
CA GLU A 45 3.46 32.75 -32.31
C GLU A 45 2.39 33.40 -31.43
N THR A 46 2.72 34.50 -30.79
CA THR A 46 1.89 35.29 -29.87
C THR A 46 0.59 35.76 -30.51
N ARG A 47 -0.53 35.67 -29.77
CA ARG A 47 -1.63 36.64 -29.93
C ARG A 47 -2.39 36.86 -28.61
N ARG A 48 -2.20 38.06 -28.05
CA ARG A 48 -3.02 38.68 -27.00
C ARG A 48 -4.37 39.07 -27.61
N ILE A 49 -5.45 38.99 -26.83
CA ILE A 49 -6.58 39.92 -26.90
C ILE A 49 -7.05 40.19 -25.46
N ASP A 50 -7.14 41.48 -25.14
CA ASP A 50 -7.54 42.08 -23.87
C ASP A 50 -9.07 42.25 -23.76
N ALA A 51 -9.61 41.94 -22.56
CA ALA A 51 -10.60 42.73 -21.76
C ALA A 51 -12.07 42.95 -22.27
N PRO A 52 -13.04 43.47 -21.46
CA PRO A 52 -13.35 43.26 -20.02
C PRO A 52 -14.88 43.23 -19.64
N ILE A 53 -15.17 43.18 -18.31
CA ILE A 53 -16.35 43.69 -17.54
C ILE A 53 -17.68 42.88 -17.47
N LYS A 54 -18.07 42.41 -16.27
CA LYS A 54 -19.16 42.99 -15.41
C LYS A 54 -19.41 42.20 -14.11
N MET A 55 -19.45 42.96 -13.01
CA MET A 55 -19.98 42.58 -11.69
C MET A 55 -21.50 42.43 -11.75
N GLU A 56 -22.05 41.58 -10.88
CA GLU A 56 -23.32 41.91 -10.22
C GLU A 56 -23.40 41.31 -8.81
N HIS A 57 -23.80 42.18 -7.89
CA HIS A 57 -24.07 41.97 -6.47
C HIS A 57 -25.44 41.30 -6.29
N ARG A 58 -25.58 40.37 -5.33
CA ARG A 58 -26.80 40.29 -4.52
C ARG A 58 -26.56 39.61 -3.18
N ALA A 59 -26.68 40.39 -2.11
CA ALA A 59 -26.90 39.93 -0.75
C ALA A 59 -28.41 39.77 -0.50
N MET A 60 -28.81 38.84 0.37
CA MET A 60 -29.94 39.02 1.29
C MET A 60 -29.81 38.12 2.53
N ASN A 61 -30.14 38.74 3.67
CA ASN A 61 -30.07 38.29 5.05
C ASN A 61 -31.26 37.41 5.48
N GLY A 62 -31.14 36.81 6.68
CA GLY A 62 -32.26 36.40 7.55
C GLY A 62 -31.96 35.10 8.31
N ALA A 63 -31.34 35.11 9.50
CA ALA A 63 -31.90 35.40 10.84
C ALA A 63 -32.64 34.21 11.53
N GLY A 64 -32.07 33.75 12.66
CA GLY A 64 -32.82 33.39 13.87
C GLY A 64 -32.99 31.90 14.22
N LYS A 65 -32.30 31.42 15.27
CA LYS A 65 -32.83 31.23 16.64
C LYS A 65 -31.94 30.30 17.50
N GLN A 66 -31.76 30.71 18.76
CA GLN A 66 -31.12 30.00 19.87
C GLN A 66 -32.12 29.13 20.65
N SER A 67 -31.62 28.04 21.26
CA SER A 67 -32.04 27.44 22.56
C SER A 67 -31.19 26.16 22.76
N ALA A 68 -30.23 26.04 23.68
CA ALA A 68 -30.23 26.05 25.15
C ALA A 68 -30.60 24.69 25.82
N ILE A 69 -29.56 24.07 26.41
CA ILE A 69 -29.49 23.32 27.69
C ILE A 69 -30.13 21.91 27.77
N LEU A 70 -29.29 20.90 28.10
CA LEU A 70 -29.39 20.10 29.34
C LEU A 70 -28.17 19.17 29.50
N ALA A 71 -27.59 19.20 30.71
CA ALA A 71 -26.58 18.30 31.23
C ALA A 71 -27.23 16.99 31.73
N GLY A 72 -26.46 15.89 31.78
CA GLY A 72 -26.91 14.66 32.43
C GLY A 72 -26.05 13.43 32.13
N ASP A 73 -25.20 13.14 33.11
CA ASP A 73 -24.77 11.81 33.58
C ASP A 73 -23.85 10.92 32.74
N GLY A 74 -22.67 10.71 33.34
CA GLY A 74 -21.67 9.76 32.92
C GLY A 74 -22.14 8.32 33.08
N CYS A 75 -21.79 7.53 32.08
CA CYS A 75 -21.68 6.09 32.20
C CYS A 75 -20.31 5.73 31.63
N HIS A 76 -19.40 5.28 32.49
CA HIS A 76 -18.12 4.71 32.10
C HIS A 76 -18.39 3.39 31.35
N VAL A 77 -18.58 3.51 30.04
CA VAL A 77 -18.52 2.37 29.13
C VAL A 77 -17.04 2.05 28.96
N ALA A 78 -16.59 0.93 29.52
CA ALA A 78 -15.30 0.35 29.20
C ALA A 78 -15.28 0.01 27.71
N SER A 79 -14.81 0.95 26.89
CA SER A 79 -14.66 0.77 25.46
C SER A 79 -13.53 -0.22 25.22
N HIS A 80 -13.85 -1.46 24.83
CA HIS A 80 -12.88 -2.36 24.23
C HIS A 80 -12.33 -1.70 22.95
N GLN A 81 -11.13 -1.15 23.07
CA GLN A 81 -10.47 -0.38 22.01
C GLN A 81 -9.93 -1.37 20.97
N TYR A 82 -10.69 -1.59 19.91
CA TYR A 82 -10.28 -2.43 18.79
C TYR A 82 -9.19 -1.73 17.97
N ILE A 83 -7.92 -2.02 18.22
CA ILE A 83 -6.84 -1.44 17.43
C ILE A 83 -6.52 -2.38 16.24
N ASN A 84 -7.28 -2.21 15.15
CA ASN A 84 -6.86 -2.61 13.82
C ASN A 84 -6.18 -1.38 13.18
N TYR A 85 -4.88 -1.46 12.87
CA TYR A 85 -4.11 -0.36 12.26
C TYR A 85 -4.43 -0.12 10.77
N ASN A 86 -5.42 -0.81 10.19
CA ASN A 86 -5.76 -0.68 8.78
C ASN A 86 -7.02 0.18 8.59
N PHE A 87 -6.83 1.35 7.95
CA PHE A 87 -7.77 2.20 7.19
C PHE A 87 -9.14 2.59 7.81
N ALA A 88 -9.42 3.90 7.79
CA ALA A 88 -10.62 4.55 8.35
C ALA A 88 -11.84 4.61 7.40
N THR A 89 -13.08 4.72 7.92
CA THR A 89 -13.94 5.93 7.80
C THR A 89 -15.12 5.98 8.80
N PHE A 90 -15.61 7.21 8.98
CA PHE A 90 -16.77 7.78 9.68
C PHE A 90 -18.15 7.08 9.50
N GLY A 91 -18.92 7.10 10.59
CA GLY A 91 -20.32 7.57 10.60
C GLY A 91 -21.46 6.54 10.51
N ALA A 92 -22.07 6.25 11.67
CA ALA A 92 -23.51 6.29 11.97
C ALA A 92 -23.95 5.09 12.86
N HIS A 93 -24.40 5.41 14.07
CA HIS A 93 -25.07 4.50 14.99
C HIS A 93 -26.36 3.95 14.37
N ALA A 94 -26.57 2.63 14.49
CA ALA A 94 -27.89 2.01 14.47
C ALA A 94 -27.87 0.80 15.42
N PRO A 95 -28.95 0.57 16.20
CA PRO A 95 -28.92 -0.28 17.38
C PRO A 95 -28.97 -1.77 17.02
N LEU A 96 -28.17 -2.58 17.71
CA LEU A 96 -28.27 -4.04 17.65
C LEU A 96 -29.38 -4.49 18.59
N HIS A 97 -30.36 -5.18 18.01
CA HIS A 97 -31.38 -5.93 18.74
C HIS A 97 -30.76 -7.10 19.51
N ASP A 98 -31.35 -7.34 20.68
CA ASP A 98 -31.03 -8.33 21.68
C ASP A 98 -30.86 -9.76 21.14
N VAL A 99 -29.76 -10.40 21.53
CA VAL A 99 -29.71 -11.86 21.70
C VAL A 99 -29.02 -12.15 23.02
N HIS A 100 -29.83 -12.49 24.02
CA HIS A 100 -29.43 -13.01 25.31
C HIS A 100 -28.59 -14.29 25.17
N VAL A 101 -27.40 -14.29 25.78
CA VAL A 101 -26.75 -15.53 26.23
C VAL A 101 -26.19 -15.31 27.64
N PHE A 102 -26.78 -16.00 28.60
CA PHE A 102 -26.34 -16.14 29.99
C PHE A 102 -24.99 -16.86 30.06
N ALA A 103 -24.02 -16.34 30.83
CA ALA A 103 -23.06 -17.17 31.57
C ALA A 103 -22.37 -16.38 32.69
N HIS A 104 -22.26 -17.03 33.85
CA HIS A 104 -21.89 -16.52 35.16
C HIS A 104 -20.50 -15.87 35.30
N ASN A 105 -20.47 -14.88 36.19
CA ASN A 105 -19.29 -14.37 36.89
C ASN A 105 -18.58 -15.48 37.69
N HIS A 106 -17.26 -15.61 37.53
CA HIS A 106 -16.38 -15.85 38.68
C HIS A 106 -15.01 -15.20 38.45
N PHE A 107 -14.70 -14.27 39.35
CA PHE A 107 -13.44 -13.56 39.50
C PHE A 107 -12.35 -14.53 39.99
N TYR A 108 -11.27 -14.70 39.23
CA TYR A 108 -9.96 -15.08 39.74
C TYR A 108 -8.87 -14.34 38.97
N ARG A 109 -8.32 -13.29 39.57
CA ARG A 109 -7.04 -12.68 39.17
C ARG A 109 -5.95 -13.72 39.37
N SER A 110 -5.52 -14.35 38.28
CA SER A 110 -4.24 -15.04 38.20
C SER A 110 -3.39 -14.33 37.16
N LEU A 111 -2.17 -13.95 37.56
CA LEU A 111 -1.13 -13.39 36.68
C LEU A 111 -1.00 -14.27 35.42
N PRO A 112 -1.02 -13.72 34.20
CA PRO A 112 -0.76 -14.53 33.03
C PRO A 112 0.73 -14.88 33.04
N ALA A 113 1.04 -16.09 33.54
CA ALA A 113 2.25 -16.79 33.20
C ALA A 113 2.47 -16.66 31.68
N ARG A 114 3.71 -16.34 31.26
CA ARG A 114 4.15 -16.34 29.85
C ARG A 114 3.83 -17.69 29.22
N ARG A 115 2.59 -17.88 28.78
CA ARG A 115 2.16 -19.04 28.02
C ARG A 115 2.81 -18.88 26.67
N SER A 116 3.69 -19.81 26.33
CA SER A 116 4.05 -20.13 24.96
C SER A 116 2.77 -20.24 24.14
N THR A 117 2.42 -19.17 23.43
CA THR A 117 1.25 -19.10 22.56
C THR A 117 1.50 -20.08 21.41
N MET A 118 1.03 -21.32 21.55
CA MET A 118 0.97 -22.24 20.42
C MET A 118 -0.03 -21.66 19.42
N PHE A 119 0.47 -21.17 18.30
CA PHE A 119 -0.34 -20.69 17.18
C PHE A 119 -1.09 -21.88 16.57
N HIS A 120 -2.37 -22.03 16.88
CA HIS A 120 -3.22 -22.99 16.18
C HIS A 120 -3.60 -22.42 14.80
N LEU A 121 -2.69 -22.52 13.85
CA LEU A 121 -2.96 -22.23 12.44
C LEU A 121 -3.68 -23.42 11.81
N SER A 122 -4.93 -23.23 11.42
CA SER A 122 -5.64 -24.27 10.68
C SER A 122 -5.02 -24.48 9.30
N ALA A 123 -5.14 -25.69 8.76
CA ALA A 123 -4.67 -25.99 7.40
C ALA A 123 -5.26 -25.00 6.38
N ALA A 124 -6.53 -24.62 6.55
CA ALA A 124 -7.21 -23.64 5.71
C ALA A 124 -6.54 -22.25 5.69
N LEU A 125 -6.07 -21.76 6.85
CA LEU A 125 -5.35 -20.49 6.93
C LEU A 125 -3.98 -20.59 6.28
N VAL A 126 -3.24 -21.66 6.59
CA VAL A 126 -1.90 -21.89 6.04
C VAL A 126 -1.94 -22.01 4.51
N THR A 127 -2.88 -22.77 3.96
CA THR A 127 -2.99 -22.93 2.50
C THR A 127 -3.42 -21.63 1.83
N THR A 128 -4.50 -21.01 2.28
CA THR A 128 -5.07 -19.82 1.63
C THR A 128 -4.13 -18.63 1.70
N TYR A 129 -3.62 -18.30 2.88
CA TYR A 129 -2.71 -17.16 3.06
C TYR A 129 -1.28 -17.49 2.64
N GLY A 130 -0.86 -18.75 2.72
CA GLY A 130 0.42 -19.19 2.15
C GLY A 130 0.46 -19.01 0.64
N LEU A 131 -0.61 -19.41 -0.07
CA LEU A 131 -0.73 -19.19 -1.51
C LEU A 131 -0.76 -17.70 -1.85
N LEU A 132 -1.47 -16.87 -1.07
CA LEU A 132 -1.47 -15.42 -1.27
C LEU A 132 -0.09 -14.78 -1.03
N ALA A 133 0.61 -15.21 0.03
CA ALA A 133 1.98 -14.78 0.32
C ALA A 133 2.94 -15.17 -0.81
N LEU A 134 2.84 -16.40 -1.33
CA LEU A 134 3.61 -16.83 -2.50
C LEU A 134 3.25 -16.00 -3.73
N ALA A 135 1.97 -15.67 -3.94
CA ALA A 135 1.54 -14.81 -5.02
C ALA A 135 2.22 -13.43 -4.93
N VAL A 136 2.26 -12.83 -3.74
CA VAL A 136 2.97 -11.57 -3.46
C VAL A 136 4.45 -11.71 -3.77
N CYS A 137 5.15 -12.70 -3.23
CA CYS A 137 6.57 -12.93 -3.51
C CYS A 137 6.84 -13.08 -5.02
N SER A 138 5.90 -13.68 -5.74
CA SER A 138 6.13 -14.04 -7.12
C SER A 138 6.13 -12.88 -8.12
N VAL A 139 5.69 -11.68 -7.73
CA VAL A 139 5.77 -10.48 -8.59
C VAL A 139 7.23 -10.11 -8.93
N TRP A 140 8.19 -10.46 -8.06
CA TRP A 140 9.62 -10.25 -8.29
C TRP A 140 10.24 -11.26 -9.26
N PHE A 141 9.53 -12.31 -9.69
CA PHE A 141 9.99 -13.23 -10.71
C PHE A 141 9.52 -12.83 -12.12
N PRO A 142 10.28 -13.16 -13.18
CA PRO A 142 9.81 -12.99 -14.55
C PRO A 142 8.60 -13.89 -14.85
N PRO A 143 7.72 -13.51 -15.80
CA PRO A 143 6.67 -14.40 -16.30
C PRO A 143 7.26 -15.72 -16.81
N VAL A 144 6.52 -16.81 -16.61
CA VAL A 144 6.93 -18.14 -17.09
C VAL A 144 6.42 -18.33 -18.51
N THR A 145 7.31 -18.68 -19.43
CA THR A 145 6.94 -19.02 -20.80
C THR A 145 6.51 -20.48 -20.88
N LEU A 146 5.24 -20.72 -21.20
CA LEU A 146 4.72 -22.07 -21.43
C LEU A 146 5.22 -22.64 -22.77
N ARG A 147 5.13 -23.97 -22.93
CA ARG A 147 5.44 -24.66 -24.21
C ARG A 147 4.69 -24.07 -25.41
N SER A 148 3.50 -23.52 -25.18
CA SER A 148 2.68 -22.81 -26.18
C SER A 148 3.16 -21.39 -26.52
N LYS A 149 4.34 -20.97 -26.04
CA LYS A 149 4.89 -19.59 -26.12
C LYS A 149 4.03 -18.51 -25.44
N ARG A 150 3.02 -18.90 -24.66
CA ARG A 150 2.25 -17.97 -23.82
C ARG A 150 3.04 -17.65 -22.55
N GLU A 151 3.18 -16.37 -22.23
CA GLU A 151 3.76 -15.92 -20.98
C GLU A 151 2.66 -15.80 -19.92
N VAL A 152 2.83 -16.51 -18.80
CA VAL A 152 1.89 -16.47 -17.67
C VAL A 152 2.61 -15.92 -16.45
N PRO A 153 2.11 -14.84 -15.83
CA PRO A 153 2.69 -14.33 -14.61
C PRO A 153 2.34 -15.25 -13.43
N PRO A 154 3.33 -15.77 -12.66
CA PRO A 154 3.06 -16.72 -11.57
C PRO A 154 2.10 -16.20 -10.50
N TRP A 155 2.13 -14.89 -10.21
CA TRP A 155 1.29 -14.28 -9.19
C TRP A 155 -0.20 -14.46 -9.49
N LEU A 156 -0.60 -14.47 -10.76
CA LEU A 156 -2.00 -14.61 -11.15
C LEU A 156 -2.48 -16.05 -10.95
N CYS A 157 -1.63 -17.04 -11.23
CA CYS A 157 -1.93 -18.43 -10.95
C CYS A 157 -2.05 -18.67 -9.43
N LEU A 158 -1.09 -18.15 -8.66
CA LEU A 158 -1.08 -18.30 -7.21
C LEU A 158 -2.23 -17.54 -6.54
N LEU A 159 -2.60 -16.35 -7.02
CA LEU A 159 -3.78 -15.63 -6.56
C LEU A 159 -5.06 -16.40 -6.87
N THR A 160 -5.18 -16.96 -8.08
CA THR A 160 -6.34 -17.80 -8.44
C THR A 160 -6.45 -19.02 -7.53
N LEU A 161 -5.33 -19.68 -7.22
CA LEU A 161 -5.30 -20.80 -6.27
C LEU A 161 -5.64 -20.35 -4.84
N ALA A 162 -5.12 -19.21 -4.39
CA ALA A 162 -5.46 -18.63 -3.09
C ALA A 162 -6.97 -18.32 -3.00
N CYS A 163 -7.56 -17.76 -4.06
CA CYS A 163 -8.99 -17.51 -4.15
C CYS A 163 -9.80 -18.82 -4.13
N ALA A 164 -9.39 -19.84 -4.89
CA ALA A 164 -10.06 -21.14 -4.91
C ALA A 164 -9.99 -21.82 -3.53
N SER A 165 -8.82 -21.78 -2.87
CA SER A 165 -8.65 -22.27 -1.49
C SER A 165 -9.53 -21.48 -0.52
N GLY A 166 -9.58 -20.16 -0.64
CA GLY A 166 -10.42 -19.30 0.20
C GLY A 166 -11.91 -19.61 0.06
N VAL A 167 -12.39 -19.84 -1.17
CA VAL A 167 -13.78 -20.26 -1.40
C VAL A 167 -14.04 -21.66 -0.85
N ALA A 168 -13.15 -22.62 -1.10
CA ALA A 168 -13.29 -23.99 -0.61
C ALA A 168 -13.28 -24.09 0.93
N THR A 169 -12.62 -23.15 1.61
CA THR A 169 -12.51 -23.10 3.06
C THR A 169 -13.51 -22.16 3.74
N GLY A 170 -14.37 -21.49 2.96
CA GLY A 170 -15.34 -20.52 3.47
C GLY A 170 -14.74 -19.18 3.92
N LEU A 171 -13.45 -18.94 3.68
CA LEU A 171 -12.79 -17.65 3.95
C LEU A 171 -13.17 -16.57 2.93
N LEU A 172 -13.56 -16.98 1.72
CA LEU A 172 -14.04 -16.11 0.66
C LEU A 172 -15.39 -16.61 0.14
N SER A 173 -16.26 -15.70 -0.26
CA SER A 173 -17.48 -16.03 -1.00
C SER A 173 -17.47 -15.44 -2.41
N LEU A 174 -18.46 -15.80 -3.23
CA LEU A 174 -18.54 -15.33 -4.63
C LEU A 174 -18.52 -13.79 -4.77
N PRO A 175 -19.20 -12.99 -3.91
CA PRO A 175 -19.06 -11.54 -3.89
C PRO A 175 -17.60 -11.04 -3.78
N ALA A 176 -16.77 -11.69 -2.96
CA ALA A 176 -15.36 -11.32 -2.83
C ALA A 176 -14.59 -11.56 -4.14
N ILE A 177 -14.85 -12.69 -4.80
CA ILE A 177 -14.24 -13.00 -6.10
C ILE A 177 -14.67 -11.98 -7.16
N ALA A 178 -15.96 -11.63 -7.20
CA ALA A 178 -16.48 -10.59 -8.10
C ALA A 178 -15.79 -9.25 -7.85
N ALA A 179 -15.61 -8.85 -6.58
CA ALA A 179 -14.89 -7.63 -6.23
C ALA A 179 -13.44 -7.65 -6.76
N LEU A 180 -12.69 -8.73 -6.56
CA LEU A 180 -11.32 -8.81 -7.09
C LEU A 180 -11.26 -8.78 -8.63
N ILE A 181 -12.22 -9.40 -9.31
CA ILE A 181 -12.33 -9.34 -10.78
C ILE A 181 -12.62 -7.92 -11.26
N VAL A 182 -13.57 -7.23 -10.63
CA VAL A 182 -13.91 -5.83 -10.97
C VAL A 182 -12.70 -4.93 -10.73
N LEU A 183 -11.98 -5.09 -9.61
CA LEU A 183 -10.75 -4.35 -9.36
C LEU A 183 -9.71 -4.60 -10.46
N GLY A 184 -9.49 -5.86 -10.85
CA GLY A 184 -8.58 -6.23 -11.93
C GLY A 184 -8.99 -5.63 -13.28
N ALA A 185 -10.30 -5.62 -13.59
CA ALA A 185 -10.84 -5.03 -14.80
C ALA A 185 -10.66 -3.50 -14.84
N LEU A 186 -10.94 -2.80 -13.73
CA LEU A 186 -10.70 -1.37 -13.60
C LEU A 186 -9.21 -1.03 -13.76
N ALA A 187 -8.33 -1.78 -13.09
CA ALA A 187 -6.89 -1.59 -13.16
C ALA A 187 -6.34 -1.81 -14.59
N TYR A 188 -6.80 -2.87 -15.25
CA TYR A 188 -6.43 -3.15 -16.63
C TYR A 188 -6.98 -2.11 -17.61
N GLY A 189 -8.25 -1.72 -17.45
CA GLY A 189 -8.89 -0.67 -18.24
C GLY A 189 -8.17 0.67 -18.10
N ALA A 190 -7.84 1.08 -16.88
CA ALA A 190 -7.10 2.32 -16.62
C ALA A 190 -5.75 2.35 -17.35
N ARG A 191 -5.04 1.21 -17.42
CA ARG A 191 -3.77 1.09 -18.15
C ARG A 191 -3.91 1.11 -19.67
N ARG A 192 -5.05 0.63 -20.20
CA ARG A 192 -5.33 0.54 -21.64
C ARG A 192 -6.01 1.79 -22.19
N SER A 193 -6.62 2.59 -21.33
CA SER A 193 -7.38 3.77 -21.75
C SER A 193 -6.49 4.81 -22.42
N GLU A 194 -6.81 5.14 -23.67
CA GLU A 194 -6.18 6.23 -24.42
C GLU A 194 -6.94 7.55 -24.25
N SER A 195 -8.22 7.47 -23.85
CA SER A 195 -9.06 8.64 -23.58
C SER A 195 -8.75 9.21 -22.20
N GLY A 196 -8.45 10.51 -22.14
CA GLY A 196 -8.13 11.23 -20.90
C GLY A 196 -9.26 11.17 -19.86
N PRO A 197 -10.50 11.59 -20.19
CA PRO A 197 -11.62 11.54 -19.25
C PRO A 197 -11.93 10.13 -18.75
N LEU A 198 -11.93 9.13 -19.65
CA LEU A 198 -12.16 7.73 -19.26
C LEU A 198 -11.04 7.20 -18.36
N HIS A 199 -9.78 7.57 -18.65
CA HIS A 199 -8.65 7.19 -17.80
C HIS A 199 -8.84 7.75 -16.38
N VAL A 200 -9.20 9.03 -16.24
CA VAL A 200 -9.45 9.63 -14.92
C VAL A 200 -10.61 8.93 -14.20
N LEU A 201 -11.72 8.66 -14.90
CA LEU A 201 -12.87 7.95 -14.33
C LEU A 201 -12.46 6.56 -13.80
N LEU A 202 -11.72 5.79 -14.59
CA LEU A 202 -11.26 4.45 -14.20
C LEU A 202 -10.28 4.51 -13.02
N MET A 203 -9.41 5.51 -12.99
CA MET A 203 -8.47 5.75 -11.90
C MET A 203 -9.17 6.10 -10.59
N VAL A 204 -10.19 6.97 -10.64
CA VAL A 204 -11.02 7.33 -9.49
C VAL A 204 -11.82 6.13 -9.01
N ALA A 205 -12.48 5.39 -9.91
CA ALA A 205 -13.23 4.19 -9.57
C ALA A 205 -12.33 3.11 -8.92
N MET A 206 -11.14 2.89 -9.50
CA MET A 206 -10.16 1.97 -8.93
C MET A 206 -9.67 2.43 -7.55
N GLY A 207 -9.34 3.71 -7.39
CA GLY A 207 -8.90 4.28 -6.10
C GLY A 207 -9.96 4.14 -5.01
N SER A 208 -11.23 4.44 -5.32
CA SER A 208 -12.35 4.26 -4.40
C SER A 208 -12.54 2.78 -4.02
N MET A 209 -12.39 1.87 -4.98
CA MET A 209 -12.51 0.44 -4.71
C MET A 209 -11.37 -0.09 -3.84
N LEU A 210 -10.13 0.32 -4.10
CA LEU A 210 -8.96 -0.01 -3.29
C LEU A 210 -9.14 0.46 -1.84
N LEU A 211 -9.65 1.68 -1.65
CA LEU A 211 -9.95 2.23 -0.34
C LEU A 211 -11.06 1.41 0.36
N ALA A 212 -12.16 1.13 -0.32
CA ALA A 212 -13.27 0.35 0.24
C ALA A 212 -12.89 -1.09 0.60
N LEU A 213 -12.02 -1.74 -0.20
CA LEU A 213 -11.45 -3.06 0.13
C LEU A 213 -10.51 -2.99 1.35
N SER A 214 -9.69 -1.95 1.44
CA SER A 214 -8.77 -1.73 2.58
C SER A 214 -9.53 -1.46 3.89
N MET A 215 -10.75 -0.92 3.78
CA MET A 215 -11.65 -0.69 4.90
C MET A 215 -12.58 -1.88 5.19
N HIS A 216 -12.39 -3.01 4.52
CA HIS A 216 -13.18 -4.24 4.69
C HIS A 216 -14.69 -4.02 4.47
N ARG A 217 -15.07 -3.07 3.59
CA ARG A 217 -16.48 -2.72 3.34
C ARG A 217 -17.17 -3.65 2.34
N PHE A 218 -16.41 -4.44 1.58
CA PHE A 218 -16.99 -5.39 0.64
C PHE A 218 -17.44 -6.68 1.34
N PRO A 219 -18.64 -7.19 1.02
CA PRO A 219 -19.09 -8.46 1.56
C PRO A 219 -18.25 -9.62 1.00
N GLY A 220 -18.21 -10.70 1.76
CA GLY A 220 -17.64 -11.97 1.31
C GLY A 220 -16.17 -12.22 1.64
N PHE A 221 -15.52 -11.32 2.36
CA PHE A 221 -14.20 -11.55 2.94
C PHE A 221 -14.34 -11.87 4.43
N VAL A 222 -13.93 -13.09 4.82
CA VAL A 222 -13.76 -13.45 6.23
C VAL A 222 -12.28 -13.24 6.57
N ASN A 223 -12.00 -12.19 7.36
CA ASN A 223 -10.65 -11.80 7.77
C ASN A 223 -10.40 -12.22 9.24
N PRO A 224 -9.96 -13.46 9.50
CA PRO A 224 -9.81 -14.01 10.84
C PRO A 224 -8.66 -13.34 11.60
N PRO A 225 -8.77 -13.21 12.93
CA PRO A 225 -7.63 -12.82 13.76
C PRO A 225 -6.56 -13.92 13.75
N LEU A 226 -5.32 -13.53 13.48
CA LEU A 226 -4.13 -14.36 13.65
C LEU A 226 -3.71 -14.41 15.13
N VAL A 227 -3.75 -13.25 15.78
CA VAL A 227 -3.61 -13.11 17.23
C VAL A 227 -4.67 -12.14 17.74
N SER A 228 -5.20 -12.41 18.93
CA SER A 228 -6.24 -11.61 19.58
C SER A 228 -5.81 -11.23 20.98
N GLY A 229 -5.85 -9.93 21.29
CA GLY A 229 -5.54 -9.41 22.62
C GLY A 229 -4.14 -9.78 23.13
N LEU A 230 -3.16 -9.92 22.23
CA LEU A 230 -1.79 -10.25 22.60
C LEU A 230 -1.13 -9.02 23.25
N LEU A 231 -0.74 -9.15 24.51
CA LEU A 231 0.07 -8.12 25.18
C LEU A 231 1.54 -8.33 24.78
N ILE A 232 2.09 -7.38 24.02
CA ILE A 232 3.48 -7.42 23.55
C ILE A 232 4.37 -6.63 24.51
N SER A 233 3.89 -5.51 25.03
CA SER A 233 4.57 -4.69 26.03
C SER A 233 3.66 -4.48 27.23
N ASP A 234 4.20 -4.56 28.45
CA ASP A 234 3.39 -4.46 29.68
C ASP A 234 2.69 -3.09 29.82
N ALA A 235 3.31 -2.03 29.31
CA ALA A 235 2.77 -0.66 29.32
C ALA A 235 1.96 -0.28 28.06
N ALA A 236 1.63 -1.25 27.20
CA ALA A 236 0.96 -0.99 25.92
C ALA A 236 -0.43 -1.62 25.82
N ASP A 237 -1.23 -1.08 24.91
CA ASP A 237 -2.54 -1.65 24.58
C ASP A 237 -2.39 -3.06 23.96
N PRO A 238 -3.28 -4.03 24.26
CA PRO A 238 -3.25 -5.34 23.62
C PRO A 238 -3.45 -5.26 22.10
N VAL A 239 -2.68 -6.05 21.33
CA VAL A 239 -2.81 -6.08 19.86
C VAL A 239 -3.72 -7.21 19.40
N THR A 240 -4.55 -6.91 18.40
CA THR A 240 -5.24 -7.92 17.59
C THR A 240 -4.79 -7.76 16.15
N GLN A 241 -4.11 -8.77 15.61
CA GLN A 241 -3.64 -8.76 14.22
C GLN A 241 -4.50 -9.71 13.40
N ARG A 242 -5.11 -9.19 12.32
CA ARG A 242 -5.94 -9.96 11.40
C ARG A 242 -5.21 -10.30 10.11
N LEU A 243 -5.60 -11.41 9.50
CA LEU A 243 -5.23 -11.73 8.13
C LEU A 243 -6.29 -11.14 7.20
N ASN A 244 -5.91 -10.06 6.51
CA ASN A 244 -6.81 -9.29 5.66
C ASN A 244 -6.60 -9.67 4.19
N PHE A 245 -7.38 -10.64 3.69
CA PHE A 245 -7.21 -11.16 2.34
C PHE A 245 -7.49 -10.09 1.28
N ASP A 246 -8.57 -9.32 1.47
CA ASP A 246 -8.98 -8.22 0.60
C ASP A 246 -7.84 -7.22 0.34
N THR A 247 -7.23 -6.70 1.41
CA THR A 247 -6.20 -5.66 1.35
C THR A 247 -4.94 -6.19 0.69
N ALA A 248 -4.51 -7.40 1.06
CA ALA A 248 -3.33 -8.03 0.47
C ALA A 248 -3.54 -8.36 -1.01
N ALA A 249 -4.69 -8.92 -1.40
CA ALA A 249 -5.01 -9.21 -2.80
C ALA A 249 -5.16 -7.94 -3.65
N ALA A 250 -5.79 -6.90 -3.11
CA ALA A 250 -5.92 -5.59 -3.75
C ALA A 250 -4.55 -4.95 -3.99
N GLY A 251 -3.70 -4.96 -2.95
CA GLY A 251 -2.31 -4.50 -3.03
C GLY A 251 -1.50 -5.28 -4.05
N LEU A 252 -1.66 -6.61 -4.12
CA LEU A 252 -1.01 -7.46 -5.12
C LEU A 252 -1.42 -7.11 -6.55
N ILE A 253 -2.72 -6.99 -6.83
CA ILE A 253 -3.23 -6.62 -8.16
C ILE A 253 -2.68 -5.25 -8.57
N LEU A 254 -2.70 -4.28 -7.65
CA LEU A 254 -2.18 -2.95 -7.89
C LEU A 254 -0.68 -2.96 -8.16
N PHE A 255 0.09 -3.66 -7.32
CA PHE A 255 1.53 -3.81 -7.50
C PHE A 255 1.86 -4.43 -8.85
N ALA A 256 1.21 -5.53 -9.20
CA ALA A 256 1.49 -6.26 -10.43
C ALA A 256 1.21 -5.46 -11.71
N LEU A 257 0.26 -4.51 -11.67
CA LEU A 257 -0.17 -3.74 -12.83
C LEU A 257 0.47 -2.35 -12.91
N PHE A 258 0.74 -1.69 -11.78
CA PHE A 258 1.23 -0.31 -11.74
C PHE A 258 2.69 -0.20 -11.28
N CYS A 259 3.25 -1.21 -10.62
CA CYS A 259 4.62 -1.18 -10.11
C CYS A 259 5.57 -2.00 -10.98
N VAL A 260 6.85 -1.62 -10.99
CA VAL A 260 7.91 -2.34 -11.71
C VAL A 260 8.92 -2.88 -10.69
N PRO A 261 8.88 -4.19 -10.38
CA PRO A 261 9.77 -4.77 -9.38
C PRO A 261 11.23 -4.86 -9.86
N ALA A 262 12.16 -4.79 -8.91
CA ALA A 262 13.58 -5.02 -9.13
C ALA A 262 13.88 -6.53 -9.22
N ARG A 263 14.26 -6.99 -10.41
CA ARG A 263 14.57 -8.40 -10.72
C ARG A 263 16.05 -8.67 -10.97
N THR A 264 16.83 -7.63 -11.29
CA THR A 264 18.26 -7.74 -11.58
C THR A 264 19.11 -6.99 -10.58
N ARG A 265 20.38 -7.39 -10.43
CA ARG A 265 21.35 -6.70 -9.56
C ARG A 265 21.46 -5.20 -9.87
N ALA A 266 21.36 -4.82 -11.15
CA ALA A 266 21.37 -3.42 -11.57
C ALA A 266 20.15 -2.64 -11.06
N GLN A 267 18.97 -3.28 -11.02
CA GLN A 267 17.74 -2.67 -10.50
C GLN A 267 17.73 -2.55 -8.97
N TRP A 268 18.46 -3.42 -8.27
CA TRP A 268 18.67 -3.34 -6.82
C TRP A 268 19.75 -2.33 -6.39
N ARG A 269 20.63 -1.89 -7.30
CA ARG A 269 21.68 -0.91 -6.99
C ARG A 269 21.15 0.42 -6.44
N PRO A 270 20.07 1.04 -6.98
CA PRO A 270 19.45 2.23 -6.39
C PRO A 270 18.90 1.99 -4.99
N VAL A 271 18.33 0.81 -4.70
CA VAL A 271 17.84 0.48 -3.36
C VAL A 271 18.99 0.50 -2.37
N ARG A 272 20.09 -0.21 -2.68
CA ARG A 272 21.31 -0.21 -1.86
C ARG A 272 21.92 1.17 -1.69
N ARG A 273 21.95 2.00 -2.74
CA ARG A 273 22.54 3.35 -2.68
C ARG A 273 21.78 4.28 -1.71
N ASN A 274 20.49 4.02 -1.51
CA ASN A 274 19.61 4.83 -0.65
C ASN A 274 19.34 4.16 0.71
N TYR A 275 20.19 3.24 1.17
CA TYR A 275 20.04 2.55 2.46
C TYR A 275 19.98 3.52 3.66
N TRP A 276 20.63 4.68 3.54
CA TRP A 276 20.61 5.71 4.56
C TRP A 276 19.20 6.29 4.79
N ILE A 277 18.30 6.25 3.79
CA ILE A 277 16.89 6.66 3.98
C ILE A 277 16.12 5.57 4.74
N ILE A 278 16.41 4.30 4.42
CA ILE A 278 15.82 3.11 5.08
C ILE A 278 16.12 3.15 6.58
N LEU A 279 17.37 3.45 6.95
CA LEU A 279 17.79 3.54 8.35
C LEU A 279 17.49 4.90 8.98
N GLY A 280 17.54 5.98 8.21
CA GLY A 280 17.33 7.34 8.71
C GLY A 280 15.88 7.64 9.07
N THR A 281 14.91 7.08 8.34
CA THR A 281 13.48 7.34 8.62
C THR A 281 13.07 6.89 10.02
N PRO A 282 13.38 5.65 10.46
CA PRO A 282 13.11 5.22 11.84
C PRO A 282 13.82 6.06 12.90
N LEU A 283 15.07 6.47 12.64
CA LEU A 283 15.86 7.31 13.54
C LEU A 283 15.29 8.72 13.72
N ILE A 284 14.40 9.16 12.83
CA ILE A 284 13.68 10.44 12.95
C ILE A 284 12.31 10.22 13.58
N VAL A 285 11.53 9.26 13.06
CA VAL A 285 10.12 9.08 13.46
C VAL A 285 9.99 8.57 14.89
N LEU A 286 10.79 7.58 15.31
CA LEU A 286 10.64 6.94 16.61
C LEU A 286 11.01 7.87 17.78
N PRO A 287 12.10 8.66 17.72
CA PRO A 287 12.36 9.67 18.75
C PRO A 287 11.26 10.73 18.86
N VAL A 288 10.66 11.16 17.74
CA VAL A 288 9.48 12.05 17.78
C VAL A 288 8.32 11.34 18.47
N GLY A 289 8.10 10.05 18.18
CA GLY A 289 7.10 9.21 18.86
C GLY A 289 7.27 9.15 20.38
N VAL A 290 8.51 9.07 20.85
CA VAL A 290 8.85 9.14 22.29
C VAL A 290 8.56 10.52 22.86
N GLN A 291 9.02 11.58 22.19
CA GLN A 291 8.84 12.96 22.66
C GLN A 291 7.38 13.35 22.81
N VAL A 292 6.49 12.86 21.94
CA VAL A 292 5.04 13.12 22.01
C VAL A 292 4.29 12.12 22.88
N GLY A 293 4.99 11.19 23.56
CA GLY A 293 4.39 10.20 24.46
C GLY A 293 3.53 9.15 23.76
N TYR A 294 3.78 8.86 22.48
CA TYR A 294 3.04 7.83 21.75
C TYR A 294 3.62 6.42 21.98
N VAL A 295 4.94 6.33 22.13
CA VAL A 295 5.70 5.10 22.41
C VAL A 295 6.79 5.37 23.45
N ASP A 296 7.23 4.35 24.17
CA ASP A 296 8.44 4.38 25.01
C ASP A 296 9.43 3.32 24.54
N VAL A 297 10.68 3.39 24.99
CA VAL A 297 11.71 2.39 24.69
C VAL A 297 11.40 1.10 25.45
N ASP A 298 11.32 -0.01 24.72
CA ASP A 298 11.02 -1.33 25.27
C ASP A 298 11.55 -2.43 24.34
N PHE A 299 12.73 -2.95 24.69
CA PHE A 299 13.44 -3.96 23.91
C PHE A 299 12.91 -5.36 24.18
N LYS A 300 12.43 -6.02 23.12
CA LYS A 300 11.83 -7.35 23.19
C LYS A 300 11.98 -8.14 21.90
N LEU A 301 12.12 -9.45 22.07
CA LEU A 301 12.05 -10.43 21.00
C LEU A 301 11.14 -11.57 21.45
N PHE A 302 10.14 -11.89 20.63
CA PHE A 302 9.16 -12.94 20.89
C PHE A 302 9.26 -14.03 19.83
N ALA A 303 8.73 -15.21 20.15
CA ALA A 303 8.53 -16.27 19.16
C ALA A 303 7.62 -15.81 18.00
N TYR A 304 6.77 -14.80 18.22
CA TYR A 304 5.91 -14.21 17.19
C TYR A 304 6.67 -13.31 16.19
N THR A 305 7.86 -12.83 16.52
CA THR A 305 8.60 -11.84 15.73
C THR A 305 8.74 -12.23 14.25
N PRO A 306 9.12 -13.46 13.87
CA PRO A 306 9.22 -13.84 12.45
C PRO A 306 7.88 -13.77 11.71
N VAL A 307 6.79 -14.17 12.38
CA VAL A 307 5.44 -14.11 11.82
C VAL A 307 4.99 -12.65 11.63
N PHE A 308 5.27 -11.80 12.62
CA PHE A 308 5.03 -10.36 12.51
C PHE A 308 5.74 -9.78 11.27
N PHE A 309 7.05 -10.03 11.09
CA PHE A 309 7.79 -9.53 9.93
C PHE A 309 7.24 -10.06 8.60
N ALA A 310 6.88 -11.35 8.53
CA ALA A 310 6.35 -11.94 7.30
C ALA A 310 5.01 -11.31 6.90
N ILE A 311 4.07 -11.19 7.84
CA ILE A 311 2.76 -10.59 7.58
C ILE A 311 2.89 -9.09 7.33
N ASN A 312 3.69 -8.38 8.14
CA ASN A 312 3.89 -6.94 7.98
C ASN A 312 4.56 -6.62 6.64
N LEU A 313 5.53 -7.42 6.18
CA LEU A 313 6.12 -7.23 4.86
C LEU A 313 5.09 -7.51 3.75
N LEU A 314 4.52 -8.71 3.72
CA LEU A 314 3.78 -9.21 2.55
C LEU A 314 2.37 -8.63 2.45
N PHE A 315 1.69 -8.42 3.57
CA PHE A 315 0.28 -8.02 3.59
C PHE A 315 0.06 -6.56 4.02
N THR A 316 1.05 -5.92 4.64
CA THR A 316 0.98 -4.49 5.01
C THR A 316 1.86 -3.66 4.09
N CYS A 317 3.20 -3.75 4.22
CA CYS A 317 4.14 -2.87 3.53
C CYS A 317 4.00 -2.96 2.00
N VAL A 318 3.94 -4.15 1.42
CA VAL A 318 3.78 -4.27 -0.05
C VAL A 318 2.48 -3.65 -0.53
N ALA A 319 1.36 -3.91 0.16
CA ALA A 319 0.05 -3.41 -0.23
C ALA A 319 -0.03 -1.88 -0.10
N GLU A 320 0.39 -1.34 1.04
CA GLU A 320 0.36 0.09 1.31
C GLU A 320 1.33 0.86 0.40
N GLU A 321 2.56 0.39 0.22
CA GLU A 321 3.50 1.07 -0.66
C GLU A 321 3.07 0.99 -2.13
N ALA A 322 2.42 -0.11 -2.56
CA ALA A 322 1.80 -0.16 -3.88
C ALA A 322 0.74 0.93 -4.06
N PHE A 323 -0.10 1.14 -3.05
CA PHE A 323 -1.16 2.13 -3.07
C PHE A 323 -0.65 3.57 -3.01
N PHE A 324 0.16 3.89 -2.00
CA PHE A 324 0.58 5.27 -1.80
C PHE A 324 1.70 5.68 -2.76
N ARG A 325 2.66 4.80 -3.06
CA ARG A 325 3.88 5.17 -3.81
C ARG A 325 3.73 4.78 -5.27
N GLY A 326 3.37 3.52 -5.51
CA GLY A 326 3.17 2.98 -6.85
C GLY A 326 1.97 3.59 -7.60
N PHE A 327 0.90 3.93 -6.87
CA PHE A 327 -0.31 4.49 -7.44
C PHE A 327 -0.45 6.00 -7.18
N ILE A 328 -0.70 6.45 -5.96
CA ILE A 328 -0.98 7.88 -5.69
C ILE A 328 0.20 8.78 -6.08
N GLN A 329 1.36 8.57 -5.47
CA GLN A 329 2.52 9.45 -5.65
C GLN A 329 3.03 9.44 -7.09
N GLU A 330 3.16 8.27 -7.72
CA GLU A 330 3.64 8.16 -9.11
C GLU A 330 2.65 8.80 -10.09
N GLN A 331 1.35 8.59 -9.92
CA GLN A 331 0.34 9.11 -10.85
C GLN A 331 0.18 10.63 -10.71
N LEU A 332 0.22 11.16 -9.48
CA LEU A 332 0.28 12.60 -9.23
C LEU A 332 1.56 13.22 -9.81
N THR A 333 2.71 12.55 -9.66
CA THR A 333 3.99 12.99 -10.24
C THR A 333 3.89 13.10 -11.77
N ARG A 334 3.24 12.13 -12.42
CA ARG A 334 3.02 12.13 -13.88
C ARG A 334 2.05 13.24 -14.31
N ALA A 335 0.94 13.39 -13.60
CA ALA A 335 -0.05 14.43 -13.87
C ALA A 335 0.55 15.84 -13.77
N MET A 336 1.46 16.03 -12.80
CA MET A 336 2.17 17.30 -12.58
C MET A 336 3.54 17.36 -13.27
N SER A 337 3.80 16.54 -14.29
CA SER A 337 5.11 16.46 -14.96
C SER A 337 5.59 17.78 -15.59
N ARG A 338 4.67 18.70 -15.87
CA ARG A 338 4.98 20.05 -16.38
C ARG A 338 5.55 20.97 -15.31
N TRP A 339 5.35 20.68 -14.03
CA TRP A 339 5.76 21.53 -12.92
C TRP A 339 7.01 20.97 -12.25
N LYS A 340 8.06 21.79 -12.12
CA LYS A 340 9.30 21.37 -11.45
C LYS A 340 9.06 20.87 -10.02
N ALA A 341 8.10 21.46 -9.31
CA ALA A 341 7.70 21.06 -7.96
C ALA A 341 6.75 19.84 -7.91
N GLY A 342 6.24 19.38 -9.05
CA GLY A 342 5.24 18.30 -9.14
C GLY A 342 5.58 17.03 -8.35
N PRO A 343 6.80 16.47 -8.48
CA PRO A 343 7.20 15.29 -7.70
C PRO A 343 7.22 15.51 -6.18
N ALA A 344 7.59 16.73 -5.73
CA ALA A 344 7.61 17.07 -4.31
C ALA A 344 6.19 17.25 -3.76
N ILE A 345 5.31 17.91 -4.52
CA ILE A 345 3.89 18.05 -4.17
C ILE A 345 3.23 16.67 -4.08
N ALA A 346 3.47 15.79 -5.07
CA ALA A 346 2.94 14.43 -5.06
C ALA A 346 3.38 13.62 -3.83
N LEU A 347 4.64 13.77 -3.42
CA LEU A 347 5.17 13.16 -2.19
C LEU A 347 4.41 13.68 -0.97
N CYS A 348 4.29 15.00 -0.80
CA CYS A 348 3.60 15.59 0.35
C CYS A 348 2.13 15.16 0.42
N VAL A 349 1.42 15.17 -0.71
CA VAL A 349 0.02 14.73 -0.77
C VAL A 349 -0.11 13.25 -0.39
N ALA A 350 0.74 12.37 -0.95
CA ALA A 350 0.71 10.95 -0.61
C ALA A 350 1.02 10.69 0.88
N ALA A 351 1.95 11.45 1.47
CA ALA A 351 2.29 11.34 2.89
C ALA A 351 1.16 11.81 3.82
N VAL A 352 0.46 12.90 3.47
CA VAL A 352 -0.71 13.36 4.23
C VAL A 352 -1.83 12.32 4.14
N LEU A 353 -2.12 11.79 2.94
CA LEU A 353 -3.11 10.74 2.77
C LEU A 353 -2.75 9.46 3.53
N PHE A 354 -1.46 9.10 3.59
CA PHE A 354 -0.97 8.01 4.40
C PHE A 354 -1.26 8.23 5.89
N GLY A 355 -0.99 9.42 6.42
CA GLY A 355 -1.32 9.75 7.81
C GLY A 355 -2.82 9.72 8.09
N LEU A 356 -3.64 10.28 7.20
CA LEU A 356 -5.10 10.28 7.33
C LEU A 356 -5.69 8.86 7.31
N ALA A 357 -5.08 7.93 6.56
CA ALA A 357 -5.48 6.51 6.59
C ALA A 357 -5.31 5.87 7.98
N HIS A 358 -4.43 6.43 8.83
CA HIS A 358 -4.16 5.96 10.19
C HIS A 358 -5.01 6.68 11.27
N ALA A 359 -6.04 7.42 10.88
CA ALA A 359 -6.85 8.22 11.82
C ALA A 359 -7.48 7.42 12.99
N ARG A 360 -7.68 6.11 12.83
CA ARG A 360 -8.21 5.24 13.90
C ARG A 360 -7.27 5.16 15.12
N GLY A 361 -5.98 5.40 14.95
CA GLY A 361 -5.02 5.47 16.06
C GLY A 361 -4.93 6.85 16.72
N GLY A 362 -5.72 7.82 16.27
CA GLY A 362 -5.79 9.17 16.83
C GLY A 362 -4.83 10.18 16.18
N PRO A 363 -4.93 11.47 16.55
CA PRO A 363 -4.20 12.56 15.90
C PRO A 363 -2.68 12.44 15.95
N LEU A 364 -2.12 11.93 17.06
CA LEU A 364 -0.67 11.69 17.18
C LEU A 364 -0.20 10.68 16.13
N LEU A 365 -0.96 9.59 15.93
CA LEU A 365 -0.62 8.61 14.91
C LEU A 365 -0.75 9.20 13.50
N ILE A 366 -1.75 10.05 13.22
CA ILE A 366 -1.85 10.75 11.92
C ILE A 366 -0.55 11.52 11.65
N GLY A 367 -0.08 12.31 12.62
CA GLY A 367 1.16 13.08 12.49
C GLY A 367 2.40 12.22 12.28
N LEU A 368 2.58 11.19 13.11
CA LEU A 368 3.71 10.26 13.03
C LEU A 368 3.69 9.45 11.71
N ALA A 369 2.52 8.98 11.28
CA ALA A 369 2.35 8.28 10.02
C ALA A 369 2.56 9.21 8.83
N THR A 370 2.15 10.48 8.88
CA THR A 370 2.51 11.47 7.84
C THR A 370 4.03 11.66 7.77
N LEU A 371 4.71 11.81 8.91
CA LEU A 371 6.17 11.95 8.96
C LEU A 371 6.89 10.72 8.39
N ALA A 372 6.46 9.52 8.79
CA ALA A 372 6.94 8.27 8.22
C ALA A 372 6.66 8.21 6.70
N GLY A 373 5.47 8.64 6.30
CA GLY A 373 5.03 8.66 4.91
C GLY A 373 5.86 9.57 4.03
N LEU A 374 6.36 10.70 4.56
CA LEU A 374 7.36 11.56 3.90
C LEU A 374 8.66 10.82 3.66
N GLY A 375 9.17 10.08 4.67
CA GLY A 375 10.37 9.25 4.54
C GLY A 375 10.24 8.17 3.45
N TYR A 376 9.12 7.43 3.44
CA TYR A 376 8.87 6.39 2.44
C TYR A 376 8.70 6.99 1.04
N GLY A 377 7.97 8.11 0.93
CA GLY A 377 7.77 8.81 -0.34
C GLY A 377 9.07 9.42 -0.88
N TYR A 378 9.93 9.91 0.00
CA TYR A 378 11.26 10.41 -0.35
C TYR A 378 12.18 9.26 -0.81
N ALA A 379 12.15 8.12 -0.10
CA ALA A 379 12.86 6.92 -0.50
C ALA A 379 12.51 6.50 -1.94
N TYR A 380 11.21 6.46 -2.25
CA TYR A 380 10.72 6.16 -3.60
C TYR A 380 11.14 7.22 -4.63
N LEU A 381 11.00 8.51 -4.29
CA LEU A 381 11.35 9.61 -5.18
C LEU A 381 12.84 9.57 -5.59
N ARG A 382 13.72 9.23 -4.66
CA ARG A 382 15.18 9.18 -4.86
C ARG A 382 15.65 7.92 -5.58
N SER A 383 15.09 6.76 -5.27
CA SER A 383 15.53 5.49 -5.85
C SER A 383 14.81 5.13 -7.14
N LYS A 384 13.59 5.65 -7.35
CA LYS A 384 12.63 5.20 -8.37
C LYS A 384 12.35 3.70 -8.29
N ARG A 385 12.44 3.15 -7.07
CA ARG A 385 12.22 1.73 -6.74
C ARG A 385 11.27 1.63 -5.55
N ILE A 386 10.15 0.95 -5.76
CA ILE A 386 9.15 0.73 -4.72
C ILE A 386 9.72 -0.05 -3.55
N GLU A 387 10.71 -0.91 -3.81
CA GLU A 387 11.41 -1.70 -2.79
C GLU A 387 12.11 -0.80 -1.75
N THR A 388 12.57 0.39 -2.13
CA THR A 388 13.20 1.29 -1.14
C THR A 388 12.16 1.81 -0.16
N ALA A 389 10.95 2.11 -0.62
CA ALA A 389 9.85 2.49 0.27
C ALA A 389 9.38 1.32 1.13
N ILE A 390 9.20 0.13 0.54
CA ILE A 390 8.81 -1.11 1.27
C ILE A 390 9.79 -1.41 2.39
N LEU A 391 11.10 -1.35 2.10
CA LEU A 391 12.12 -1.63 3.11
C LEU A 391 12.23 -0.52 4.16
N THR A 392 12.00 0.75 3.79
CA THR A 392 11.97 1.87 4.76
C THR A 392 10.79 1.69 5.73
N HIS A 393 9.63 1.32 5.20
CA HIS A 393 8.43 1.04 5.99
C HIS A 393 8.63 -0.19 6.89
N LEU A 394 9.13 -1.30 6.34
CA LEU A 394 9.45 -2.48 7.12
C LEU A 394 10.47 -2.19 8.23
N ALA A 395 11.48 -1.36 7.96
CA ALA A 395 12.48 -0.97 8.95
C ALA A 395 11.85 -0.16 10.10
N LEU A 396 10.96 0.80 9.79
CA LEU A 396 10.24 1.54 10.84
C LEU A 396 9.41 0.58 11.69
N ASN A 397 8.57 -0.24 11.07
CA ASN A 397 7.67 -1.15 11.77
C ASN A 397 8.44 -2.19 12.59
N GLY A 398 9.53 -2.72 12.03
CA GLY A 398 10.39 -3.69 12.69
C GLY A 398 11.11 -3.12 13.90
N ILE A 399 11.71 -1.93 13.79
CA ILE A 399 12.38 -1.27 14.91
C ILE A 399 11.37 -0.85 15.97
N HIS A 400 10.21 -0.31 15.57
CA HIS A 400 9.11 -0.03 16.49
C HIS A 400 8.72 -1.28 17.27
N PHE A 401 8.45 -2.40 16.58
CA PHE A 401 8.04 -3.64 17.22
C PHE A 401 9.09 -4.22 18.18
N ILE A 402 10.37 -4.20 17.80
CA ILE A 402 11.46 -4.81 18.59
C ILE A 402 11.92 -3.90 19.75
N ALA A 403 12.01 -2.58 19.54
CA ALA A 403 12.73 -1.68 20.43
C ALA A 403 11.85 -0.67 21.17
N PHE A 404 10.55 -0.58 20.86
CA PHE A 404 9.63 0.38 21.45
C PHE A 404 8.31 -0.27 21.84
N THR A 405 7.61 0.28 22.83
CA THR A 405 6.31 -0.24 23.29
C THR A 405 5.36 -0.43 22.11
N TYR A 406 4.77 -1.61 21.99
CA TYR A 406 3.96 -1.96 20.83
C TYR A 406 2.54 -2.38 21.24
N PRO A 407 1.49 -1.83 20.62
CA PRO A 407 1.55 -0.98 19.44
C PRO A 407 1.58 0.54 19.75
N ARG A 408 1.30 0.92 21.00
CA ARG A 408 1.41 2.28 21.55
C ARG A 408 1.29 2.20 23.07
N LEU A 409 1.70 3.26 23.77
CA LEU A 409 1.47 3.37 25.22
C LEU A 409 -0.04 3.40 25.54
N SER A 410 -0.42 2.70 26.62
CA SER A 410 -1.77 2.82 27.16
C SER A 410 -1.98 4.21 27.78
N PRO A 411 -3.17 4.83 27.62
CA PRO A 411 -3.50 6.06 28.32
C PRO A 411 -3.38 5.82 29.85
N ALA A 412 -2.70 6.74 30.54
CA ALA A 412 -2.54 6.71 31.99
C ALA A 412 -3.87 6.91 32.73
#